data_AF-A0A7I8DL96-F1
#
_entry.id   AF-A0A7I8DL96-F1
#
_cell.length_a   1.000
_cell.length_b   1.000
_cell.length_c   1.000
_cell.angle_alpha   90.00
_cell.angle_beta   90.00
_cell.angle_gamma   90.00
#
_symmetry.space_group_name_H-M   'P 1'
#
loop_
_entity.id
_entity.type
_entity.pdbx_description
1 polymer ?
#
loop_
_entity_poly.entity_id
_entity_poly.type
_entity_poly.pdbx_seq_one_letter_code
_entity_poly.pdbx_strand_id
1 'polypeptide(L)'
;MYLLLFILCLLSVFYLIDYRLMVLLVVLLIFKTDRKLLLHADYGLLLTFVSFFLFVGNAEKIEAIHKALTTFIKGRELLSGVLLSQVISNVPAAVLLSGFTDNCRALLIGTNIGGLGTLIASLASLISFKFYVRTKNAKPFRYIFVFTVLNIGLLLPILALSLIFLT
;
A
#
# COMPACT_ATOMS: atom_id res chain seq x y z
N MET A 1 -7.09 -2.28 26.02
CA MET A 1 -8.14 -2.20 24.98
C MET A 1 -7.57 -2.19 23.57
N TYR A 2 -6.79 -1.19 23.15
CA TYR A 2 -6.31 -1.08 21.76
C TYR A 2 -5.49 -2.28 21.27
N LEU A 3 -4.66 -2.88 22.15
CA LEU A 3 -3.94 -4.12 21.83
C LEU A 3 -4.90 -5.28 21.50
N LEU A 4 -6.02 -5.40 22.23
CA LEU A 4 -7.02 -6.44 21.98
C LEU A 4 -7.71 -6.23 20.63
N LEU A 5 -8.08 -4.98 20.30
CA LEU A 5 -8.64 -4.66 18.98
C LEU A 5 -7.64 -4.93 17.87
N PHE A 6 -6.35 -4.61 18.09
CA PHE A 6 -5.29 -4.91 17.13
C PHE A 6 -5.11 -6.41 16.90
N ILE A 7 -5.06 -7.21 17.98
CA ILE A 7 -5.00 -8.67 17.89
C ILE A 7 -6.23 -9.21 17.14
N LEU A 8 -7.43 -8.70 17.43
CA LEU A 8 -8.65 -9.10 16.75
C LEU A 8 -8.57 -8.82 15.23
N CYS A 9 -8.03 -7.66 14.82
CA CYS A 9 -7.77 -7.37 13.42
C CYS A 9 -6.76 -8.34 12.80
N LEU A 10 -5.66 -8.66 13.50
CA LEU A 10 -4.66 -9.63 13.02
C LEU A 10 -5.25 -11.02 12.85
N LEU A 11 -6.08 -11.49 13.78
CA LEU A 11 -6.77 -12.78 13.67
C LEU A 11 -7.63 -12.84 12.41
N SER A 12 -8.27 -11.73 12.02
CA SER A 12 -9.01 -11.66 10.77
C SER A 12 -8.10 -11.71 9.54
N VAL A 13 -6.94 -11.04 9.57
CA VAL A 13 -5.93 -11.11 8.50
C VAL A 13 -5.38 -12.53 8.31
N PHE A 14 -5.20 -13.29 9.39
CA PHE A 14 -4.80 -14.69 9.34
C PHE A 14 -5.97 -15.65 9.03
N TYR A 15 -7.14 -15.13 8.65
CA TYR A 15 -8.35 -15.89 8.33
C TYR A 15 -8.88 -16.77 9.48
N LEU A 16 -8.49 -16.48 10.73
CA LEU A 16 -8.99 -17.17 11.94
C LEU A 16 -10.36 -16.65 12.38
N ILE A 17 -10.70 -15.42 12.01
CA ILE A 17 -11.99 -14.77 12.32
C ILE A 17 -12.54 -14.12 11.04
N ASP A 18 -13.82 -14.32 10.76
CA ASP A 18 -14.51 -13.68 9.65
C ASP A 18 -14.45 -12.15 9.79
N TYR A 19 -14.11 -11.46 8.70
CA TYR A 19 -13.95 -10.00 8.70
C TYR A 19 -15.22 -9.26 9.13
N ARG A 20 -16.42 -9.82 8.87
CA ARG A 20 -17.71 -9.23 9.28
C ARG A 20 -17.85 -9.25 10.79
N LEU A 21 -17.48 -10.36 11.43
CA LEU A 21 -17.46 -10.48 12.88
C LEU A 21 -16.41 -9.56 13.49
N MET A 22 -15.22 -9.50 12.91
CA MET A 22 -14.16 -8.59 13.36
C MET A 22 -14.63 -7.14 13.32
N VAL A 23 -15.20 -6.67 12.20
CA VAL A 23 -15.71 -5.30 12.05
C VAL A 23 -16.81 -5.02 13.07
N LEU A 24 -17.78 -5.93 13.23
CA LEU A 24 -18.87 -5.78 14.20
C LEU A 24 -18.31 -5.59 15.63
N LEU A 25 -17.40 -6.47 16.05
CA LEU A 25 -16.80 -6.43 17.38
C LEU A 25 -15.98 -5.15 17.60
N VAL A 26 -15.15 -4.76 16.62
CA VAL A 26 -14.37 -3.52 16.69
C VAL A 26 -15.28 -2.31 16.83
N VAL A 27 -16.32 -2.20 16.00
CA VAL A 27 -17.28 -1.09 16.05
C VAL A 27 -18.01 -1.06 17.39
N LEU A 28 -18.52 -2.20 17.88
CA LEU A 28 -19.23 -2.27 19.17
C LEU A 28 -18.34 -1.87 20.35
N LEU A 29 -17.11 -2.37 20.39
CA LEU A 29 -16.16 -2.09 21.46
C LEU A 29 -15.71 -0.62 21.45
N ILE A 30 -15.44 -0.05 20.26
CA ILE A 30 -15.10 1.36 20.13
C ILE A 30 -16.31 2.24 20.46
N PHE A 31 -17.51 1.89 19.99
CA PHE A 31 -18.72 2.66 20.29
C PHE A 31 -18.99 2.75 21.79
N LYS A 32 -18.77 1.65 22.53
CA LYS A 32 -18.93 1.61 23.99
C LYS A 32 -17.86 2.39 24.73
N THR A 33 -16.62 2.42 24.23
CA THR A 33 -15.47 2.90 25.01
C THR A 33 -14.96 4.27 24.57
N ASP A 34 -14.86 4.50 23.27
CA ASP A 34 -14.41 5.78 22.69
C ASP A 34 -15.08 6.06 21.33
N ARG A 35 -16.37 6.40 21.38
CA ARG A 35 -17.15 6.74 20.18
C ARG A 35 -16.55 7.88 19.35
N LYS A 36 -15.75 8.76 19.96
CA LYS A 36 -15.11 9.87 19.25
C LYS A 36 -14.08 9.35 18.27
N LEU A 37 -13.45 8.20 18.55
CA LEU A 37 -12.47 7.58 17.66
C LEU A 37 -13.08 7.26 16.28
N LEU A 38 -14.34 6.84 16.23
CA LEU A 38 -15.04 6.60 14.96
C LEU A 38 -15.06 7.88 14.11
N LEU A 39 -15.35 9.04 14.71
CA LEU A 39 -15.38 10.32 14.01
C LEU A 39 -13.99 10.80 13.53
N HIS A 40 -12.91 10.35 14.17
CA HIS A 40 -11.54 10.75 13.83
C HIS A 40 -10.84 9.77 12.89
N ALA A 41 -11.48 8.66 12.52
CA ALA A 41 -10.94 7.73 11.55
C ALA A 41 -10.74 8.41 10.18
N ASP A 42 -9.69 8.04 9.47
CA ASP A 42 -9.38 8.60 8.15
C ASP A 42 -10.25 7.93 7.06
N TYR A 43 -11.53 8.29 7.03
CA TYR A 43 -12.48 7.78 6.04
C TYR A 43 -12.11 8.16 4.60
N GLY A 44 -11.38 9.25 4.40
CA GLY A 44 -10.84 9.62 3.09
C GLY A 44 -9.82 8.60 2.57
N LEU A 45 -8.94 8.10 3.44
CA LEU A 45 -8.02 7.02 3.10
C LEU A 45 -8.76 5.71 2.81
N LEU A 46 -9.78 5.36 3.61
CA LEU A 46 -10.60 4.16 3.35
C LEU A 46 -11.33 4.26 2.00
N LEU A 47 -11.93 5.41 1.69
CA LEU A 47 -12.59 5.64 0.41
C LEU A 47 -11.60 5.58 -0.77
N THR A 48 -10.36 6.07 -0.57
CA THR A 48 -9.29 5.94 -1.56
C THR A 48 -9.00 4.47 -1.88
N PHE A 49 -8.92 3.60 -0.87
CA PHE A 49 -8.78 2.16 -1.10
C PHE A 49 -9.95 1.56 -1.88
N VAL A 50 -11.19 1.87 -1.49
CA VAL A 50 -12.39 1.42 -2.23
C VAL A 50 -12.34 1.89 -3.69
N SER A 51 -11.96 3.14 -3.92
CA SER A 51 -11.85 3.72 -5.26
C SER A 51 -10.78 3.02 -6.09
N PHE A 52 -9.63 2.65 -5.51
CA PHE A 52 -8.62 1.86 -6.19
C PHE A 52 -9.13 0.48 -6.59
N PHE A 53 -9.77 -0.26 -5.69
CA PHE A 53 -10.32 -1.58 -6.02
C PHE A 53 -11.39 -1.49 -7.12
N LEU A 54 -12.27 -0.49 -7.06
CA LEU A 54 -13.27 -0.25 -8.11
C LEU A 54 -12.61 0.11 -9.43
N PHE A 55 -11.63 1.02 -9.43
CA PHE A 55 -10.93 1.44 -10.63
C PHE A 55 -10.23 0.25 -11.30
N VAL A 56 -9.48 -0.56 -10.54
CA VAL A 56 -8.76 -1.72 -11.05
C VAL A 56 -9.71 -2.72 -11.70
N GLY A 57 -10.79 -3.10 -11.00
CA GLY A 57 -11.75 -4.06 -11.53
C GLY A 57 -12.51 -3.57 -12.77
N ASN A 58 -12.63 -2.26 -12.98
CA ASN A 58 -13.17 -1.68 -14.21
C ASN A 58 -12.11 -1.57 -15.31
N ALA A 59 -10.89 -1.16 -14.97
CA ALA A 59 -9.77 -1.03 -15.89
C ALA A 59 -9.44 -2.36 -16.58
N GLU A 60 -9.52 -3.47 -15.84
CA GLU A 60 -9.32 -4.83 -16.39
C GLU A 60 -10.33 -5.19 -17.49
N LYS A 61 -11.55 -4.66 -17.41
CA LYS A 61 -12.62 -4.93 -18.39
C LYS A 61 -12.56 -4.06 -19.63
N ILE A 62 -11.78 -2.98 -19.61
CA ILE A 62 -11.60 -2.08 -20.75
C ILE A 62 -10.47 -2.62 -21.62
N GLU A 63 -10.81 -3.17 -22.79
CA GLU A 63 -9.87 -3.89 -23.65
C GLU A 63 -8.60 -3.08 -23.99
N ALA A 64 -8.75 -1.77 -24.25
CA ALA A 64 -7.63 -0.89 -24.54
C ALA A 64 -6.65 -0.76 -23.36
N ILE A 65 -7.16 -0.63 -22.15
CA ILE A 65 -6.35 -0.53 -20.92
C ILE A 65 -5.70 -1.89 -20.64
N HIS A 66 -6.47 -2.96 -20.78
CA HIS A 66 -5.97 -4.32 -20.59
C HIS A 66 -4.80 -4.61 -21.53
N LYS A 67 -4.95 -4.39 -22.85
CA LYS A 67 -3.85 -4.58 -23.81
C LYS A 67 -2.64 -3.72 -23.51
N ALA A 68 -2.84 -2.46 -23.14
CA ALA A 68 -1.75 -1.54 -22.81
C ALA A 68 -0.98 -2.00 -21.57
N LEU A 69 -1.67 -2.33 -20.47
CA LEU A 69 -1.04 -2.74 -19.22
C LEU A 69 -0.40 -4.13 -19.31
N THR A 70 -1.03 -5.09 -19.98
CA THR A 70 -0.44 -6.41 -20.24
C THR A 70 0.85 -6.27 -21.05
N THR A 71 0.88 -5.42 -22.08
CA THR A 71 2.11 -5.18 -22.86
C THR A 71 3.19 -4.45 -22.04
N PHE A 72 2.78 -3.51 -21.20
CA PHE A 72 3.68 -2.77 -20.32
C PHE A 72 4.37 -3.69 -19.31
N ILE A 73 3.62 -4.62 -18.71
CA ILE A 73 4.13 -5.47 -17.64
C ILE A 73 4.83 -6.75 -18.11
N LYS A 74 4.42 -7.33 -19.24
CA LYS A 74 4.89 -8.66 -19.68
C LYS A 74 6.41 -8.75 -19.73
N GLY A 75 6.97 -9.67 -18.92
CA GLY A 75 8.41 -9.93 -18.81
C GLY A 75 9.19 -8.84 -18.04
N ARG A 76 8.49 -7.89 -17.43
CA ARG A 76 9.03 -6.72 -16.73
C ARG A 76 8.31 -6.49 -15.40
N GLU A 77 7.67 -7.51 -14.84
CA GLU A 77 6.80 -7.43 -13.66
C GLU A 77 7.48 -6.75 -12.47
N LEU A 78 8.75 -7.08 -12.23
CA LEU A 78 9.56 -6.47 -11.18
C LEU A 78 9.73 -4.96 -11.40
N LEU A 79 10.20 -4.56 -12.58
CA LEU A 79 10.49 -3.16 -12.91
C LEU A 79 9.20 -2.33 -13.01
N SER A 80 8.18 -2.86 -13.67
CA SER A 80 6.87 -2.23 -13.79
C SER A 80 6.22 -2.03 -12.41
N GLY A 81 6.37 -3.00 -11.50
CA GLY A 81 5.96 -2.87 -10.10
C GLY A 81 6.70 -1.75 -9.37
N VAL A 82 8.04 -1.69 -9.50
CA VAL A 82 8.85 -0.63 -8.87
C VAL A 82 8.46 0.76 -9.37
N LEU A 83 8.33 0.91 -10.69
CA LEU A 83 8.03 2.19 -11.35
C LEU A 83 6.63 2.67 -11.00
N LEU A 84 5.61 1.81 -11.12
CA LEU A 84 4.23 2.20 -10.80
C LEU A 84 4.04 2.48 -9.31
N SER A 85 4.75 1.77 -8.43
CA SER A 85 4.75 2.10 -7.00
C SER A 85 5.18 3.54 -6.77
N GLN A 86 6.15 4.11 -7.51
CA GLN A 86 6.58 5.50 -7.30
C GLN A 86 5.47 6.53 -7.49
N VAL A 87 4.48 6.22 -8.31
CA VAL A 87 3.44 7.15 -8.75
C VAL A 87 2.11 6.89 -8.05
N ILE A 88 1.70 5.62 -7.94
CA ILE A 88 0.37 5.22 -7.44
C ILE A 88 0.44 4.60 -6.03
N SER A 89 1.65 4.38 -5.50
CA SER A 89 1.93 3.66 -4.26
C SER A 89 1.94 2.14 -4.40
N ASN A 90 2.63 1.48 -3.48
CA ASN A 90 2.88 0.04 -3.48
C ASN A 90 1.60 -0.83 -3.51
N VAL A 91 0.67 -0.64 -2.58
CA VAL A 91 -0.55 -1.47 -2.51
C VAL A 91 -1.45 -1.27 -3.73
N PRO A 92 -1.79 -0.03 -4.15
CA PRO A 92 -2.61 0.18 -5.34
C PRO A 92 -1.93 -0.32 -6.63
N ALA A 93 -0.61 -0.17 -6.77
CA ALA A 93 0.13 -0.70 -7.92
C ALA A 93 0.07 -2.24 -7.98
N ALA A 94 0.21 -2.92 -6.84
CA ALA A 94 0.09 -4.39 -6.78
C ALA A 94 -1.31 -4.85 -7.18
N VAL A 95 -2.35 -4.21 -6.62
CA VAL A 95 -3.75 -4.54 -6.95
C VAL A 95 -4.00 -4.30 -8.44
N LEU A 96 -3.61 -3.13 -8.98
CA LEU A 96 -3.78 -2.80 -10.40
C LEU A 96 -3.11 -3.81 -11.31
N LEU A 97 -1.83 -4.08 -11.09
CA LEU A 97 -1.05 -4.91 -12.00
C LEU A 97 -1.35 -6.40 -11.88
N SER A 98 -1.93 -6.85 -10.76
CA SER A 98 -2.24 -8.27 -10.52
C SER A 98 -3.24 -8.87 -11.52
N GLY A 99 -4.11 -8.05 -12.12
CA GLY A 99 -5.03 -8.49 -13.17
C GLY A 99 -4.40 -8.63 -14.57
N PHE A 100 -3.11 -8.30 -14.73
CA PHE A 100 -2.44 -8.23 -16.04
C PHE A 100 -1.16 -9.07 -16.13
N THR A 101 -0.83 -9.88 -15.11
CA THR A 101 0.32 -10.79 -15.13
C THR A 101 0.07 -12.05 -14.31
N ASP A 102 0.64 -13.17 -14.75
CA ASP A 102 0.66 -14.43 -13.99
C ASP A 102 1.86 -14.52 -13.04
N ASN A 103 2.89 -13.67 -13.22
CA ASN A 103 4.08 -13.68 -12.37
C ASN A 103 3.90 -12.78 -11.14
N CYS A 104 2.97 -13.18 -10.29
CA CYS A 104 2.64 -12.50 -9.03
C CYS A 104 3.86 -12.37 -8.10
N ARG A 105 4.79 -13.33 -8.13
CA ARG A 105 6.00 -13.28 -7.30
C ARG A 105 6.89 -12.08 -7.67
N ALA A 106 7.21 -11.92 -8.95
CA ALA A 106 8.00 -10.78 -9.42
C ALA A 106 7.28 -9.45 -9.17
N LEU A 107 5.97 -9.42 -9.40
CA LEU A 107 5.16 -8.23 -9.16
C LEU A 107 5.14 -7.82 -7.68
N LEU A 108 4.93 -8.77 -6.75
CA LEU A 108 4.89 -8.49 -5.31
C LEU A 108 6.26 -8.02 -4.80
N ILE A 109 7.35 -8.62 -5.28
CA ILE A 109 8.70 -8.18 -4.95
C ILE A 109 8.93 -6.76 -5.48
N GLY A 110 8.55 -6.51 -6.74
CA GLY A 110 8.72 -5.21 -7.39
C GLY A 110 7.94 -4.10 -6.72
N THR A 111 6.67 -4.34 -6.41
CA THR A 111 5.81 -3.35 -5.76
C THR A 111 6.22 -3.06 -4.32
N ASN A 112 6.70 -4.07 -3.59
CA ASN A 112 7.21 -3.91 -2.23
C ASN A 112 8.52 -3.11 -2.18
N ILE A 113 9.50 -3.45 -3.02
CA ILE A 113 10.76 -2.69 -3.15
C ILE A 113 10.48 -1.28 -3.68
N GLY A 114 9.55 -1.15 -4.62
CA GLY A 114 9.07 0.14 -5.11
C GLY A 114 8.53 1.05 -4.01
N GLY A 115 8.01 0.49 -2.91
CA GLY A 115 7.60 1.27 -1.74
C GLY A 115 8.73 2.04 -1.05
N LEU A 116 9.99 1.67 -1.29
CA LEU A 116 11.21 2.32 -0.76
C LEU A 116 11.66 3.51 -1.61
N GLY A 117 10.78 4.15 -2.36
CA GLY A 117 11.18 5.29 -3.19
C GLY A 117 10.81 6.61 -2.55
N THR A 118 9.89 7.32 -3.20
CA THR A 118 9.33 8.58 -2.68
C THR A 118 8.37 8.35 -1.52
N LEU A 119 7.96 9.42 -0.83
CA LEU A 119 6.89 9.32 0.18
C LEU A 119 5.57 8.80 -0.40
N ILE A 120 5.27 9.17 -1.64
CA ILE A 120 4.05 8.73 -2.34
C ILE A 120 4.12 7.22 -2.61
N ALA A 121 5.33 6.69 -2.76
CA ALA A 121 5.54 5.30 -3.13
C ALA A 121 5.01 4.27 -2.12
N SER A 122 4.78 4.69 -0.87
CA SER A 122 4.19 3.85 0.16
C SER A 122 3.17 4.62 0.98
N LEU A 123 1.94 4.12 1.03
CA LEU A 123 0.86 4.71 1.84
C LEU A 123 1.24 4.77 3.32
N ALA A 124 2.01 3.79 3.82
CA ALA A 124 2.52 3.80 5.20
C ALA A 124 3.46 4.99 5.47
N SER A 125 4.25 5.38 4.47
CA SER A 125 5.14 6.54 4.54
C SER A 125 4.35 7.85 4.56
N LEU A 126 3.26 7.96 3.78
CA LEU A 126 2.35 9.11 3.83
C LEU A 126 1.66 9.26 5.19
N ILE A 127 1.20 8.15 5.77
CA ILE A 127 0.60 8.13 7.11
C ILE A 127 1.63 8.61 8.15
N SER A 128 2.84 8.06 8.11
CA SER A 128 3.93 8.42 9.03
C SER A 128 4.32 9.89 8.90
N PHE A 129 4.41 10.40 7.66
CA PHE A 129 4.67 11.81 7.40
C PHE A 129 3.56 12.73 7.92
N LYS A 130 2.29 12.36 7.73
CA LYS A 130 1.13 13.11 8.25
C LYS A 130 1.16 13.22 9.78
N PHE A 131 1.61 12.17 10.47
CA PHE A 131 1.84 12.24 11.92
C PHE A 131 3.04 13.12 12.27
N TYR A 132 4.16 13.00 11.55
CA TYR A 132 5.36 13.80 11.79
C TYR A 132 5.10 15.31 11.68
N VAL A 133 4.41 15.75 10.63
CA VAL A 133 4.14 17.19 10.39
C VAL A 133 3.28 17.82 11.49
N ARG A 134 2.52 17.01 12.26
CA ARG A 134 1.71 17.47 13.40
C ARG A 134 2.51 17.64 14.70
N THR A 135 3.78 17.27 14.72
CA THR A 135 4.64 17.40 15.92
C THR A 135 5.20 18.82 16.07
N LYS A 136 5.49 19.23 17.31
CA LYS A 136 6.14 20.52 17.57
C LYS A 136 7.54 20.53 16.93
N ASN A 137 7.90 21.63 16.28
CA ASN A 137 9.19 21.82 15.57
C ASN A 137 9.44 20.87 14.39
N ALA A 138 8.39 20.34 13.76
CA ALA A 138 8.52 19.52 12.55
C ALA A 138 9.28 20.28 11.45
N LYS A 139 10.17 19.58 10.73
CA LYS A 139 10.93 20.10 9.59
C LYS A 139 10.59 19.28 8.33
N PRO A 140 9.43 19.54 7.67
CA PRO A 140 8.90 18.68 6.62
C PRO A 140 9.90 18.44 5.47
N PHE A 141 10.54 19.49 4.97
CA PHE A 141 11.52 19.37 3.89
C PHE A 141 12.74 18.53 4.26
N ARG A 142 13.26 18.67 5.49
CA ARG A 142 14.37 17.84 5.97
C ARG A 142 13.95 16.38 6.13
N TYR A 143 12.74 16.14 6.61
CA TYR A 143 12.19 14.78 6.68
C TYR A 143 12.08 14.16 5.30
N ILE A 144 11.46 14.85 4.33
CA ILE A 144 11.31 14.36 2.95
C ILE A 144 12.69 14.03 2.36
N PHE A 145 13.65 14.94 2.49
CA PHE A 145 14.99 14.74 1.95
C PHE A 145 15.70 13.52 2.57
N VAL A 146 15.77 13.45 3.90
CA VAL A 146 16.43 12.33 4.60
C VAL A 146 15.71 11.01 4.32
N PHE A 147 14.38 11.03 4.36
CA PHE A 147 13.54 9.88 4.04
C PHE A 147 13.86 9.36 2.64
N THR A 148 13.81 10.21 1.62
CA THR A 148 14.01 9.82 0.22
C THR A 148 15.44 9.35 -0.03
N VAL A 149 16.45 9.99 0.54
CA VAL A 149 17.86 9.55 0.38
C VAL A 149 18.07 8.16 0.96
N LEU A 150 17.60 7.90 2.19
CA LEU A 150 17.75 6.58 2.83
C LEU A 150 16.98 5.50 2.07
N ASN A 151 15.76 5.81 1.64
CA ASN A 151 14.89 4.87 0.93
C ASN A 151 15.44 4.54 -0.47
N ILE A 152 15.86 5.52 -1.26
CA ILE A 152 16.53 5.27 -2.55
C ILE A 152 17.85 4.52 -2.36
N GLY A 153 18.61 4.84 -1.31
CA GLY A 153 19.83 4.14 -0.95
C GLY A 153 19.61 2.65 -0.64
N LEU A 154 18.42 2.26 -0.21
CA LEU A 154 18.01 0.85 -0.03
C LEU A 154 17.37 0.27 -1.30
N LEU A 155 16.57 1.06 -2.03
CA LEU A 155 15.86 0.62 -3.23
C LEU A 155 16.83 0.11 -4.29
N LEU A 156 17.88 0.88 -4.61
CA LEU A 156 18.82 0.52 -5.67
C LEU A 156 19.54 -0.82 -5.44
N PRO A 157 20.19 -1.06 -4.28
CA PRO A 157 20.86 -2.34 -4.04
C PRO A 157 19.88 -3.51 -3.94
N ILE A 158 18.70 -3.33 -3.33
CA ILE A 158 17.70 -4.41 -3.23
C ILE A 158 17.11 -4.73 -4.61
N LEU A 159 16.89 -3.72 -5.45
CA LEU A 159 16.45 -3.90 -6.83
C LEU A 159 17.51 -4.66 -7.66
N ALA A 160 18.78 -4.26 -7.56
CA ALA A 160 19.88 -4.95 -8.24
C ALA A 160 19.98 -6.42 -7.80
N LEU A 161 19.88 -6.68 -6.49
CA LEU A 161 19.85 -8.03 -5.95
C LEU A 161 18.65 -8.82 -6.49
N SER A 162 17.46 -8.21 -6.51
CA SER A 162 16.23 -8.87 -6.97
C SER A 162 16.27 -9.20 -8.45
N LEU A 163 16.90 -8.36 -9.28
CA LEU A 163 17.12 -8.65 -10.69
C LEU A 163 17.98 -9.91 -10.87
N ILE A 164 19.00 -10.11 -10.05
CA ILE A 164 19.87 -11.30 -10.11
C ILE A 164 19.15 -12.57 -9.66
N PHE A 165 18.30 -12.47 -8.62
CA PHE A 165 17.60 -13.64 -8.06
C PHE A 165 16.34 -14.07 -8.82
N LEU A 166 15.76 -13.20 -9.65
CA LEU A 166 14.56 -13.49 -10.45
C LEU A 166 14.84 -13.80 -11.93
N THR A 167 16.05 -13.55 -12.42
CA THR A 167 16.57 -14.08 -13.69
C THR A 167 17.04 -15.52 -13.52
#